data_AF-E1RF06-F1
#
_entry.id   AF-E1RF06-F1
#
_cell.length_a   1.000
_cell.length_b   1.000
_cell.length_c   1.000
_cell.angle_alpha   90.00
_cell.angle_beta   90.00
_cell.angle_gamma   90.00
#
_symmetry.space_group_name_H-M   'P 1'
#
loop_
_entity.id
_entity.type
_entity.pdbx_description
1 polymer ?
#
loop_
_entity_poly.entity_id
_entity_poly.type
_entity_poly.pdbx_seq_one_letter_code
_entity_poly.pdbx_strand_id
1 'polypeptide(L)'
;MRNSRNKKVALWFFTGVFIIIFSAFTTGVSAIETGGYVVEPAYGISPDYTSIYFGELSGGYDFLEGPGPEQIEFQDLPLAIILILLGIGIAAFMIQPLKLFLSGKIALIPGLSRLKKTNLLDNESRRKVYETILQNPGIQLCEIEKKTDLTNKNAEYHVKKLLGHNMIVFRQTSRGKGYFKNSDSYSSEEKLLYIHSKNPTEKRIIEIIHENPGITRKELSERIHISAPSISWYIAGLIGDNIIRKEKKGNRVHYYVSEYLKNDLFNIIGAESTVA
;
A
#
# COMPACT_ATOMS: atom_id res chain seq x y z
N MET A 1 -33.41 20.94 5.89
CA MET A 1 -33.30 20.05 7.09
C MET A 1 -32.83 18.61 6.76
N ARG A 2 -31.83 18.40 5.87
CA ARG A 2 -31.40 17.06 5.40
C ARG A 2 -30.01 16.62 5.89
N ASN A 3 -29.37 17.37 6.80
CA ASN A 3 -27.97 17.15 7.21
C ASN A 3 -27.80 16.55 8.63
N SER A 4 -28.87 16.40 9.42
CA SER A 4 -28.78 15.82 10.77
C SER A 4 -28.96 14.30 10.81
N ARG A 5 -29.57 13.70 9.77
CA ARG A 5 -29.74 12.24 9.67
C ARG A 5 -28.42 11.51 9.36
N ASN A 6 -27.57 12.05 8.48
CA ASN A 6 -26.33 11.37 8.07
C ASN A 6 -25.24 11.37 9.15
N LYS A 7 -25.19 12.41 10.01
CA LYS A 7 -24.26 12.45 11.15
C LYS A 7 -24.59 11.40 12.20
N LYS A 8 -25.88 11.12 12.42
CA LYS A 8 -26.31 10.04 13.33
C LYS A 8 -25.99 8.67 12.72
N VAL A 9 -26.24 8.46 11.42
CA VAL A 9 -25.89 7.18 10.76
C VAL A 9 -24.38 6.91 10.79
N ALA A 10 -23.54 7.93 10.59
CA ALA A 10 -22.09 7.78 10.69
C ALA A 10 -21.63 7.48 12.13
N LEU A 11 -22.22 8.13 13.14
CA LEU A 11 -21.91 7.87 14.54
C LEU A 11 -22.27 6.45 14.97
N TRP A 12 -23.43 5.94 14.55
CA TRP A 12 -23.86 4.56 14.80
C TRP A 12 -23.00 3.52 14.06
N PHE A 13 -22.50 3.84 12.87
CA PHE A 13 -21.56 2.98 12.14
C PHE A 13 -20.19 2.87 12.85
N PHE A 14 -19.66 3.99 13.36
CA PHE A 14 -18.39 3.98 14.11
C PHE A 14 -18.51 3.29 15.47
N THR A 15 -19.64 3.46 16.19
CA THR A 15 -19.86 2.72 17.46
C THR A 15 -20.06 1.23 17.22
N GLY A 16 -20.74 0.83 16.13
CA GLY A 16 -20.93 -0.57 15.79
C GLY A 16 -19.62 -1.29 15.44
N VAL A 17 -18.74 -0.64 14.66
CA VAL A 17 -17.41 -1.19 14.33
C VAL A 17 -16.50 -1.26 15.57
N PHE A 18 -16.60 -0.27 16.47
CA PHE A 18 -15.83 -0.29 17.72
C PHE A 18 -16.27 -1.44 18.65
N ILE A 19 -17.57 -1.74 18.73
CA ILE A 19 -18.08 -2.88 19.51
C ILE A 19 -17.67 -4.22 18.89
N ILE A 20 -17.66 -4.34 17.55
CA ILE A 20 -17.20 -5.56 16.87
C ILE A 20 -15.69 -5.79 17.07
N ILE A 21 -14.88 -4.73 17.07
CA ILE A 21 -13.43 -4.81 17.35
C ILE A 21 -13.18 -5.12 18.83
N PHE A 22 -13.99 -4.56 19.74
CA PHE A 22 -13.91 -4.86 21.17
C PHE A 22 -14.35 -6.29 21.49
N SER A 23 -15.41 -6.81 20.84
CA SER A 23 -15.87 -8.20 21.00
C SER A 23 -14.93 -9.22 20.34
N ALA A 24 -14.19 -8.85 19.29
CA ALA A 24 -13.16 -9.70 18.70
C ALA A 24 -11.93 -9.86 19.61
N PHE A 25 -11.77 -9.02 20.62
CA PHE A 25 -10.71 -9.14 21.64
C PHE A 25 -11.13 -9.94 22.87
N THR A 26 -12.43 -10.26 23.04
CA THR A 26 -12.90 -11.07 24.18
C THR A 26 -12.79 -12.57 23.94
N THR A 27 -12.59 -13.03 22.70
CA THR A 27 -12.25 -14.44 22.42
C THR A 27 -10.74 -14.64 22.41
N GLY A 28 -10.17 -14.58 23.61
CA GLY A 28 -8.74 -14.74 23.83
C GLY A 28 -8.35 -14.77 25.31
N VAL A 29 -9.29 -15.01 26.21
CA VAL A 29 -9.00 -15.47 27.57
C VAL A 29 -9.84 -16.73 27.75
N SER A 30 -9.40 -17.81 27.09
CA SER A 30 -9.74 -19.15 27.55
C SER A 30 -9.39 -19.20 29.03
N ALA A 31 -10.36 -19.61 29.85
CA ALA A 31 -10.23 -19.82 31.29
C ALA A 31 -8.83 -20.32 31.64
N ILE A 32 -7.97 -19.41 32.10
CA ILE A 32 -6.80 -19.79 32.88
C ILE A 32 -7.38 -19.85 34.29
N GLU A 33 -7.48 -21.09 34.76
CA GLU A 33 -7.77 -21.44 36.14
C GLU A 33 -7.12 -20.42 37.08
N THR A 34 -7.91 -19.91 38.03
CA THR A 34 -7.52 -18.93 39.03
C THR A 34 -6.30 -19.38 39.82
N GLY A 35 -5.12 -19.16 39.25
CA GLY A 35 -3.84 -19.27 39.92
C GLY A 35 -3.62 -18.02 40.74
N GLY A 36 -4.14 -18.01 41.96
CA GLY A 36 -3.80 -16.98 42.95
C GLY A 36 -2.27 -16.94 43.10
N TYR A 37 -1.68 -15.75 43.00
CA TYR A 37 -0.25 -15.58 43.22
C TYR A 37 0.00 -15.30 44.71
N VAL A 38 0.92 -16.05 45.30
CA VAL A 38 1.32 -15.93 46.71
C VAL A 38 2.32 -14.76 46.84
N VAL A 39 2.02 -13.79 47.69
CA VAL A 39 2.96 -12.73 48.07
C VAL A 39 3.56 -13.09 49.42
N GLU A 40 4.84 -13.49 49.44
CA GLU A 40 5.57 -13.71 50.69
C GLU A 40 6.11 -12.39 51.25
N PRO A 41 6.00 -12.13 52.57
CA PRO A 41 6.59 -10.94 53.17
C PRO A 41 8.12 -11.00 53.10
N ALA A 42 8.76 -9.86 52.77
CA ALA A 42 10.19 -9.75 52.50
C ALA A 42 11.12 -9.88 53.73
N TYR A 43 10.72 -10.61 54.77
CA TYR A 43 11.59 -10.93 55.91
C TYR A 43 12.44 -12.17 55.60
N GLY A 44 13.27 -12.04 54.57
CA GLY A 44 14.22 -13.07 54.14
C GLY A 44 15.61 -12.52 53.89
N ILE A 45 15.97 -11.39 54.51
CA ILE A 45 17.32 -10.83 54.43
C ILE A 45 18.00 -10.92 55.79
N SER A 46 19.02 -11.80 55.84
CA SER A 46 20.11 -11.94 56.81
C SER A 46 19.88 -12.82 58.06
N PRO A 47 20.44 -14.04 58.08
CA PRO A 47 20.74 -14.73 59.33
C PRO A 47 22.18 -14.37 59.74
N ASP A 48 22.40 -13.26 60.44
CA ASP A 48 23.66 -13.11 61.20
C ASP A 48 23.69 -12.06 62.33
N TYR A 49 22.56 -11.55 62.82
CA TYR A 49 22.56 -10.53 63.90
C TYR A 49 21.56 -10.75 65.04
N THR A 50 20.99 -11.93 65.19
CA THR A 50 19.96 -12.20 66.22
C THR A 50 20.46 -12.84 67.51
N SER A 51 21.77 -13.01 67.71
CA SER A 51 22.31 -13.60 68.96
C SER A 51 22.59 -12.60 70.09
N ILE A 52 22.35 -11.30 69.91
CA ILE A 52 22.88 -10.28 70.87
C ILE A 52 21.82 -9.69 71.82
N TYR A 53 20.51 -9.87 71.61
CA TYR A 53 19.51 -9.15 72.44
C TYR A 53 18.23 -9.90 72.85
N PHE A 54 18.22 -11.23 72.93
CA PHE A 54 17.06 -11.94 73.48
C PHE A 54 17.46 -13.00 74.51
N GLY A 55 17.20 -12.70 75.78
CA GLY A 55 17.30 -13.63 76.90
C GLY A 55 16.20 -14.69 76.85
N GLU A 56 16.44 -15.81 77.52
CA GLU A 56 15.54 -16.95 77.63
C GLU A 56 14.14 -16.52 78.09
N LEU A 57 13.19 -16.51 77.15
CA LEU A 57 11.77 -16.43 77.45
C LEU A 57 11.16 -17.82 77.35
N SER A 58 11.02 -18.43 78.52
CA SER A 58 10.08 -19.51 78.80
C SER A 58 8.67 -19.07 78.43
N GLY A 59 8.12 -19.61 77.34
CA GLY A 59 6.75 -19.37 76.92
C GLY A 59 6.54 -19.86 75.50
N GLY A 60 5.72 -20.89 75.32
CA GLY A 60 5.33 -21.35 73.99
C GLY A 60 4.53 -20.26 73.28
N TYR A 61 5.10 -19.73 72.20
CA TYR A 61 4.38 -18.91 71.24
C TYR A 61 4.29 -19.71 69.95
N ASP A 62 3.08 -20.10 69.56
CA ASP A 62 2.78 -20.78 68.30
C ASP A 62 3.12 -19.85 67.12
N PHE A 63 4.35 -19.96 66.61
CA PHE A 63 4.86 -19.17 65.49
C PHE A 63 4.48 -19.76 64.12
N LEU A 64 3.56 -20.74 64.07
CA LEU A 64 3.25 -21.52 62.86
C LEU A 64 1.89 -21.19 62.21
N GLU A 65 1.14 -20.22 62.73
CA GLU A 65 -0.09 -19.73 62.09
C GLU A 65 0.00 -18.22 61.80
N GLY A 66 0.88 -17.85 60.87
CA GLY A 66 0.72 -16.56 60.18
C GLY A 66 -0.54 -16.59 59.30
N PRO A 67 -1.25 -15.47 59.10
CA PRO A 67 -2.41 -15.46 58.20
C PRO A 67 -1.96 -15.97 56.83
N GLY A 68 -2.63 -17.02 56.34
CA GLY A 68 -2.38 -17.57 55.01
C GLY A 68 -2.57 -16.51 53.92
N PRO A 69 -2.04 -16.72 52.70
CA PRO A 69 -2.12 -15.74 51.63
C PRO A 69 -3.59 -15.37 51.37
N GLU A 70 -3.94 -14.13 51.72
CA GLU A 70 -5.28 -13.61 51.54
C GLU A 70 -5.48 -13.27 50.07
N GLN A 71 -6.51 -13.85 49.45
CA GLN A 71 -6.83 -13.59 48.06
C GLN A 71 -7.47 -12.21 47.95
N ILE A 72 -6.79 -11.28 47.28
CA ILE A 72 -7.27 -9.93 47.05
C ILE A 72 -7.93 -9.88 45.68
N GLU A 73 -9.16 -9.36 45.60
CA GLU A 73 -9.85 -9.16 44.32
C GLU A 73 -9.28 -7.98 43.53
N PHE A 74 -9.51 -7.97 42.22
CA PHE A 74 -8.97 -6.94 41.32
C PHE A 74 -9.33 -5.51 41.74
N GLN A 75 -10.51 -5.33 42.35
CA GLN A 75 -11.04 -4.05 42.81
C GLN A 75 -10.34 -3.50 44.06
N ASP A 76 -9.67 -4.37 44.82
CA ASP A 76 -8.96 -4.02 46.06
C ASP A 76 -7.47 -3.79 45.83
N LEU A 77 -7.01 -3.78 44.56
CA LEU A 77 -5.61 -3.51 44.27
C LEU A 77 -5.18 -2.10 44.72
N PRO A 78 -3.95 -1.97 45.23
CA PRO A 78 -3.35 -0.67 45.47
C PRO A 78 -3.40 0.18 44.21
N LEU A 79 -3.88 1.42 44.35
CA LEU A 79 -4.04 2.38 43.25
C LEU A 79 -2.76 2.52 42.40
N ALA A 80 -1.58 2.41 43.03
CA ALA A 80 -0.28 2.45 42.35
C ALA A 80 -0.13 1.36 41.28
N ILE A 81 -0.60 0.14 41.52
CA ILE A 81 -0.50 -0.98 40.58
C ILE A 81 -1.45 -0.76 39.40
N ILE A 82 -2.66 -0.28 39.67
CA ILE A 82 -3.65 0.07 38.63
C ILE A 82 -3.08 1.17 37.72
N LEU A 83 -2.43 2.19 38.28
CA LEU A 83 -1.81 3.27 37.50
C LEU A 83 -0.64 2.78 36.63
N ILE A 84 0.17 1.84 37.14
CA ILE A 84 1.27 1.24 36.37
C ILE A 84 0.73 0.46 35.17
N LEU A 85 -0.30 -0.37 35.37
CA LEU A 85 -0.92 -1.15 34.29
C LEU A 85 -1.57 -0.25 33.23
N LEU A 86 -2.26 0.81 33.66
CA LEU A 86 -2.83 1.82 32.76
C LEU A 86 -1.73 2.52 31.96
N GLY A 87 -0.62 2.90 32.60
CA GLY A 87 0.52 3.54 31.95
C GLY A 87 1.16 2.67 30.86
N ILE A 88 1.33 1.38 31.11
CA ILE A 88 1.85 0.40 30.13
C ILE A 88 0.89 0.30 28.93
N GLY A 89 -0.42 0.23 29.17
CA GLY A 89 -1.44 0.19 28.11
C GLY A 89 -1.43 1.44 27.24
N ILE A 90 -1.37 2.62 27.86
CA ILE A 90 -1.30 3.91 27.14
C ILE A 90 -0.01 4.00 26.32
N ALA A 91 1.14 3.62 26.89
CA ALA A 91 2.41 3.63 26.18
C ALA A 91 2.38 2.69 24.95
N ALA A 92 1.83 1.48 25.09
CA ALA A 92 1.67 0.53 23.99
C ALA A 92 0.73 1.07 22.88
N PHE A 93 -0.35 1.77 23.26
CA PHE A 93 -1.26 2.41 22.33
C PHE A 93 -0.59 3.57 21.57
N MET A 94 0.25 4.35 22.24
CA MET A 94 0.98 5.49 21.65
C MET A 94 2.08 5.07 20.66
N ILE A 95 2.58 3.83 20.74
CA ILE A 95 3.57 3.29 19.79
C ILE A 95 2.95 3.01 18.40
N GLN A 96 1.64 2.77 18.33
CA GLN A 96 0.93 2.46 17.07
C GLN A 96 0.91 3.62 16.06
N PRO A 97 0.51 4.87 16.42
CA PRO A 97 0.55 6.00 15.49
C PRO A 97 1.98 6.32 15.04
N LEU A 98 3.00 6.07 15.88
CA LEU A 98 4.40 6.29 15.53
C LEU A 98 4.88 5.33 14.43
N LYS A 99 4.52 4.05 14.50
CA LYS A 99 4.79 3.08 13.41
C LYS A 99 4.10 3.49 12.11
N LEU A 100 2.86 3.97 12.21
CA LEU A 100 2.09 4.44 11.05
C LEU A 100 2.72 5.69 10.42
N PHE A 101 3.19 6.62 11.25
CA PHE A 101 3.88 7.84 10.84
C PHE A 101 5.25 7.56 10.19
N LEU A 102 6.06 6.67 10.78
CA LEU A 102 7.35 6.24 10.23
C LEU A 102 7.22 5.42 8.93
N SER A 103 6.09 4.72 8.74
CA SER A 103 5.82 3.96 7.52
C SER A 103 5.58 4.83 6.27
N GLY A 104 5.58 6.17 6.40
CA GLY A 104 5.47 7.10 5.28
C GLY A 104 4.11 7.12 4.58
N LYS A 105 3.12 6.40 5.12
CA LYS A 105 1.76 6.29 4.55
C LYS A 105 0.83 7.45 4.96
N ILE A 106 1.21 8.22 5.97
CA ILE A 106 0.49 9.42 6.36
C ILE A 106 1.03 10.58 5.51
N ALA A 107 0.26 10.98 4.50
CA ALA A 107 0.53 12.18 3.72
C ALA A 107 0.42 13.40 4.64
N LEU A 108 1.52 13.77 5.30
CA LEU A 108 1.60 15.02 6.06
C LEU A 108 1.51 16.19 5.08
N ILE A 109 0.30 16.70 4.92
CA ILE A 109 -0.04 18.01 4.37
C ILE A 109 0.30 18.15 2.86
N PRO A 110 -0.70 18.15 1.95
CA PRO A 110 -0.49 18.30 0.50
C PRO A 110 0.15 19.64 0.08
N GLY A 111 0.36 20.57 1.02
CA GLY A 111 1.01 21.86 0.80
C GLY A 111 2.55 21.85 0.89
N LEU A 112 3.16 21.02 1.76
CA LEU A 112 4.61 21.07 1.98
C LEU A 112 5.40 20.47 0.80
N SER A 113 4.80 19.54 0.08
CA SER A 113 5.38 18.98 -1.15
C SER A 113 5.49 20.01 -2.28
N ARG A 114 4.65 21.06 -2.28
CA ARG A 114 4.68 22.09 -3.34
C ARG A 114 5.89 23.03 -3.18
N LEU A 115 6.28 23.34 -1.94
CA LEU A 115 7.41 24.23 -1.66
C LEU A 115 8.78 23.56 -1.89
N LYS A 116 8.89 22.23 -1.78
CA LYS A 116 10.12 21.50 -2.16
C LYS A 116 10.25 21.25 -3.67
N LYS A 117 9.16 21.32 -4.44
CA LYS A 117 9.19 21.05 -5.90
C LYS A 117 10.03 22.05 -6.68
N THR A 118 10.09 23.31 -6.24
CA THR A 118 10.90 24.36 -6.89
C THR A 118 12.38 24.03 -6.81
N ASN A 119 12.92 23.78 -5.61
CA ASN A 119 14.35 23.47 -5.43
C ASN A 119 14.79 22.12 -6.06
N LEU A 120 13.83 21.22 -6.35
CA LEU A 120 14.14 19.98 -7.04
C LEU A 120 14.41 20.20 -8.52
N LEU A 121 13.67 21.06 -9.19
CA LEU A 121 13.89 21.34 -10.60
C LEU A 121 15.04 22.32 -10.84
N ASP A 122 15.78 22.77 -9.82
CA ASP A 122 16.97 23.63 -10.01
C ASP A 122 18.06 22.96 -10.85
N ASN A 123 18.19 21.63 -10.72
CA ASN A 123 19.10 20.85 -11.55
C ASN A 123 18.56 20.77 -12.99
N GLU A 124 19.32 21.31 -13.93
CA GLU A 124 18.94 21.39 -15.34
C GLU A 124 18.63 20.02 -15.95
N SER A 125 19.48 19.01 -15.73
CA SER A 125 19.26 17.65 -16.24
C SER A 125 17.96 17.05 -15.72
N ARG A 126 17.66 17.24 -14.43
CA ARG A 126 16.39 16.77 -13.83
C ARG A 126 15.18 17.52 -14.37
N ARG A 127 15.31 18.83 -14.63
CA ARG A 127 14.28 19.63 -15.28
C ARG A 127 14.01 19.13 -16.70
N LYS A 128 15.06 18.94 -17.50
CA LYS A 128 14.99 18.39 -18.87
C LYS A 128 14.30 17.02 -18.88
N VAL A 129 14.68 16.11 -17.96
CA VAL A 129 14.00 14.79 -17.80
C VAL A 129 12.53 14.96 -17.45
N TYR A 130 12.19 15.83 -16.51
CA TYR A 130 10.80 16.06 -16.10
C TYR A 130 9.96 16.61 -17.25
N GLU A 131 10.43 17.64 -17.95
CA GLU A 131 9.77 18.23 -19.11
C GLU A 131 9.61 17.23 -20.25
N THR A 132 10.62 16.40 -20.50
CA THR A 132 10.55 15.32 -21.51
C THR A 132 9.41 14.35 -21.20
N ILE A 133 9.21 13.99 -19.93
CA ILE A 133 8.11 13.13 -19.49
C ILE A 133 6.76 13.84 -19.61
N LEU A 134 6.69 15.14 -19.32
CA LEU A 134 5.45 15.92 -19.48
C LEU A 134 5.00 16.00 -20.94
N GLN A 135 5.95 16.20 -21.87
CA GLN A 135 5.68 16.30 -23.29
C GLN A 135 5.41 14.94 -23.95
N ASN A 136 5.87 13.85 -23.33
CA ASN A 136 5.76 12.50 -23.88
C ASN A 136 5.23 11.54 -22.79
N PRO A 137 3.93 11.57 -22.47
CA PRO A 137 3.34 10.61 -21.53
C PRO A 137 3.64 9.16 -21.93
N GLY A 138 3.87 8.27 -20.97
CA GLY A 138 4.21 6.87 -21.23
C GLY A 138 5.60 6.63 -21.83
N ILE A 139 6.46 7.64 -21.89
CA ILE A 139 7.83 7.52 -22.38
C ILE A 139 8.63 6.50 -21.56
N GLN A 140 9.47 5.71 -22.25
CA GLN A 140 10.36 4.74 -21.62
C GLN A 140 11.72 5.35 -21.27
N LEU A 141 12.46 4.73 -20.34
CA LEU A 141 13.77 5.24 -19.90
C LEU A 141 14.76 5.41 -21.06
N CYS A 142 14.80 4.44 -21.99
CA CYS A 142 15.68 4.50 -23.16
C CYS A 142 15.34 5.66 -24.11
N GLU A 143 14.08 6.08 -24.19
CA GLU A 143 13.67 7.24 -24.97
C GLU A 143 14.01 8.55 -24.23
N ILE A 144 13.90 8.57 -22.91
CA ILE A 144 14.34 9.70 -22.08
C ILE A 144 15.84 9.94 -22.28
N GLU A 145 16.66 8.89 -22.22
CA GLU A 145 18.11 8.97 -22.45
C GLU A 145 18.41 9.64 -23.79
N LYS A 146 17.78 9.16 -24.87
CA LYS A 146 17.96 9.69 -26.22
C LYS A 146 17.51 11.15 -26.37
N LYS A 147 16.39 11.53 -25.75
CA LYS A 147 15.86 12.91 -25.84
C LYS A 147 16.58 13.91 -24.94
N THR A 148 17.23 13.42 -23.89
CA THR A 148 17.91 14.29 -22.92
C THR A 148 19.43 14.33 -23.09
N ASP A 149 20.00 13.47 -23.93
CA ASP A 149 21.43 13.23 -24.11
C ASP A 149 22.14 12.83 -22.80
N LEU A 150 21.40 12.17 -21.90
CA LEU A 150 21.93 11.69 -20.63
C LEU A 150 22.33 10.22 -20.74
N THR A 151 23.37 9.84 -20.00
CA THR A 151 23.70 8.42 -19.83
C THR A 151 22.58 7.69 -19.07
N ASN A 152 22.45 6.38 -19.32
CA ASN A 152 21.45 5.53 -18.66
C ASN A 152 21.42 5.70 -17.13
N LYS A 153 22.58 5.68 -16.47
CA LYS A 153 22.69 5.88 -15.01
C LYS A 153 22.21 7.26 -14.57
N ASN A 154 22.54 8.31 -15.33
CA ASN A 154 22.13 9.67 -14.99
C ASN A 154 20.62 9.87 -15.17
N ALA A 155 20.06 9.39 -16.28
CA ALA A 155 18.61 9.42 -16.53
C ALA A 155 17.86 8.64 -15.44
N GLU A 156 18.31 7.42 -15.11
CA GLU A 156 17.72 6.59 -14.07
C GLU A 156 17.77 7.28 -12.69
N TYR A 157 18.90 7.90 -12.35
CA TYR A 157 19.05 8.67 -11.11
C TYR A 157 18.01 9.80 -11.03
N HIS A 158 17.86 10.60 -12.08
CA HIS A 158 16.90 11.70 -12.10
C HIS A 158 15.45 11.20 -12.05
N VAL A 159 15.12 10.12 -12.78
CA VAL A 159 13.81 9.47 -12.73
C VAL A 159 13.51 8.96 -11.32
N LYS A 160 14.45 8.28 -10.65
CA LYS A 160 14.31 7.83 -9.26
C LYS A 160 14.05 8.98 -8.30
N LYS A 161 14.76 10.11 -8.44
CA LYS A 161 14.50 11.31 -7.63
C LYS A 161 13.10 11.87 -7.88
N LEU A 162 12.67 11.97 -9.14
CA LEU A 162 11.33 12.48 -9.49
C LEU A 162 10.20 11.57 -8.95
N LEU A 163 10.40 10.25 -9.00
CA LEU A 163 9.49 9.25 -8.40
C LEU A 163 9.43 9.41 -6.88
N GLY A 164 10.58 9.50 -6.21
CA GLY A 164 10.65 9.67 -4.75
C GLY A 164 10.00 10.96 -4.23
N HIS A 165 9.84 11.96 -5.10
CA HIS A 165 9.13 13.21 -4.81
C HIS A 165 7.71 13.27 -5.36
N ASN A 166 7.15 12.15 -5.84
CA ASN A 166 5.80 12.05 -6.39
C ASN A 166 5.51 13.09 -7.49
N MET A 167 6.52 13.46 -8.30
CA MET A 167 6.34 14.37 -9.44
C MET A 167 5.93 13.61 -10.70
N ILE A 168 6.40 12.37 -10.81
CA ILE A 168 6.04 11.42 -11.86
C ILE A 168 5.59 10.12 -11.20
N VAL A 169 4.87 9.31 -11.98
CA VAL A 169 4.53 7.92 -11.67
C VAL A 169 4.94 7.05 -12.84
N PHE A 170 5.02 5.73 -12.63
CA PHE A 170 5.24 4.78 -13.71
C PHE A 170 4.12 3.77 -13.79
N ARG A 171 3.90 3.24 -14.99
CA ARG A 171 3.08 2.06 -15.24
C ARG A 171 3.98 0.96 -15.79
N GLN A 172 3.95 -0.19 -15.14
CA GLN A 172 4.62 -1.39 -15.61
C GLN A 172 3.76 -2.06 -16.69
N THR A 173 4.41 -2.49 -17.77
CA THR A 173 3.82 -3.27 -18.86
C THR A 173 4.71 -4.48 -19.16
N SER A 174 4.27 -5.34 -20.07
CA SER A 174 5.06 -6.46 -20.59
C SER A 174 6.30 -6.01 -21.35
N ARG A 175 6.33 -4.74 -21.78
CA ARG A 175 7.43 -4.14 -22.58
C ARG A 175 8.39 -3.31 -21.74
N GLY A 176 8.04 -2.97 -20.50
CA GLY A 176 8.87 -2.16 -19.62
C GLY A 176 8.05 -1.17 -18.81
N LYS A 177 8.67 -0.02 -18.47
CA LYS A 177 8.03 1.05 -17.69
C LYS A 177 7.76 2.26 -18.57
N GLY A 178 6.52 2.71 -18.59
CA GLY A 178 6.15 4.03 -19.12
C GLY A 178 6.01 5.03 -17.99
N TYR A 179 6.60 6.21 -18.13
CA TYR A 179 6.55 7.28 -17.13
C TYR A 179 5.53 8.34 -17.48
N PHE A 180 4.83 8.85 -16.46
CA PHE A 180 3.78 9.85 -16.59
C PHE A 180 3.94 10.93 -15.54
N LYS A 181 3.40 12.12 -15.81
CA LYS A 181 3.15 13.11 -14.75
C LYS A 181 2.32 12.46 -13.65
N ASN A 182 2.66 12.73 -12.39
CA ASN A 182 1.77 12.38 -11.29
C ASN A 182 0.58 13.35 -11.25
N SER A 183 -0.44 13.03 -12.04
CA SER A 183 -1.73 13.71 -12.06
C SER A 183 -2.84 12.69 -12.30
N ASP A 184 -4.07 13.06 -11.94
CA ASP A 184 -5.28 12.26 -12.21
C ASP A 184 -5.75 12.40 -13.66
N SER A 185 -4.83 12.73 -14.58
CA SER A 185 -5.13 12.97 -16.00
C SER A 185 -5.38 11.69 -16.79
N TYR A 186 -4.92 10.55 -16.28
CA TYR A 186 -5.06 9.25 -16.93
C TYR A 186 -5.34 8.16 -15.89
N SER A 187 -6.37 7.36 -16.16
CA SER A 187 -6.65 6.11 -15.45
C SER A 187 -5.49 5.11 -15.60
N SER A 188 -5.51 4.02 -14.84
CA SER A 188 -4.45 3.00 -14.96
C SER A 188 -4.49 2.29 -16.31
N GLU A 189 -5.69 2.18 -16.85
CA GLU A 189 -6.07 1.55 -18.11
C GLU A 189 -5.70 2.44 -19.31
N GLU A 190 -6.00 3.73 -19.23
CA GLU A 190 -5.60 4.73 -20.22
C GLU A 190 -4.07 4.82 -20.33
N LYS A 191 -3.36 4.81 -19.19
CA LYS A 191 -1.88 4.78 -19.18
C LYS A 191 -1.35 3.57 -19.93
N LEU A 192 -1.99 2.41 -19.76
CA LEU A 192 -1.58 1.19 -20.42
C LEU A 192 -1.78 1.29 -21.94
N LEU A 193 -2.98 1.68 -22.37
CA LEU A 193 -3.29 1.89 -23.79
C LEU A 193 -2.38 2.92 -24.44
N TYR A 194 -2.07 4.02 -23.74
CA TYR A 194 -1.18 5.06 -24.24
C TYR A 194 0.22 4.51 -24.52
N ILE A 195 0.79 3.70 -23.60
CA ILE A 195 2.13 3.11 -23.77
C ILE A 195 2.18 2.23 -25.02
N HIS A 196 1.19 1.36 -25.22
CA HIS A 196 1.16 0.46 -26.40
C HIS A 196 0.87 1.23 -27.69
N SER A 197 0.06 2.28 -27.61
CA SER A 197 -0.29 3.10 -28.78
C SER A 197 0.89 3.91 -29.32
N LYS A 198 1.97 4.09 -28.53
CA LYS A 198 3.22 4.69 -29.03
C LYS A 198 3.89 3.86 -30.12
N ASN A 199 3.72 2.54 -30.11
CA ASN A 199 4.19 1.70 -31.22
C ASN A 199 3.09 1.68 -32.30
N PRO A 200 3.34 2.22 -33.51
CA PRO A 200 2.32 2.32 -34.55
C PRO A 200 1.77 0.95 -34.96
N THR A 201 2.57 -0.11 -34.86
CA THR A 201 2.12 -1.47 -35.18
C THR A 201 1.20 -2.03 -34.09
N GLU A 202 1.54 -1.86 -32.81
CA GLU A 202 0.67 -2.28 -31.71
C GLU A 202 -0.63 -1.49 -31.70
N LYS A 203 -0.56 -0.17 -31.91
CA LYS A 203 -1.73 0.69 -32.10
C LYS A 203 -2.64 0.14 -33.19
N ARG A 204 -2.09 -0.14 -34.38
CA ARG A 204 -2.86 -0.65 -35.52
C ARG A 204 -3.48 -2.01 -35.25
N ILE A 205 -2.77 -2.90 -34.55
CA ILE A 205 -3.32 -4.20 -34.12
C ILE A 205 -4.54 -4.00 -33.21
N ILE A 206 -4.42 -3.13 -32.21
CA ILE A 206 -5.50 -2.83 -31.26
C ILE A 206 -6.73 -2.28 -32.00
N GLU A 207 -6.53 -1.31 -32.89
CA GLU A 207 -7.60 -0.73 -33.73
C GLU A 207 -8.31 -1.79 -34.58
N ILE A 208 -7.57 -2.62 -35.31
CA ILE A 208 -8.17 -3.63 -36.19
C ILE A 208 -8.98 -4.66 -35.38
N ILE A 209 -8.50 -5.06 -34.20
CA ILE A 209 -9.22 -6.01 -33.32
C ILE A 209 -10.47 -5.34 -32.71
N HIS A 210 -10.39 -4.04 -32.43
CA HIS A 210 -11.53 -3.26 -31.97
C HIS A 210 -12.61 -3.15 -33.06
N GLU A 211 -12.23 -2.81 -34.29
CA GLU A 211 -13.11 -2.70 -35.45
C GLU A 211 -13.67 -4.06 -35.90
N ASN A 212 -12.91 -5.14 -35.74
CA ASN A 212 -13.26 -6.49 -36.19
C ASN A 212 -13.14 -7.50 -35.04
N PRO A 213 -14.05 -7.48 -34.04
CA PRO A 213 -13.99 -8.40 -32.92
C PRO A 213 -14.04 -9.86 -33.38
N GLY A 214 -13.13 -10.67 -32.87
CA GLY A 214 -12.99 -12.07 -33.26
C GLY A 214 -12.10 -12.31 -34.48
N ILE A 215 -11.38 -11.29 -34.97
CA ILE A 215 -10.38 -11.46 -36.03
C ILE A 215 -9.33 -12.50 -35.64
N THR A 216 -8.90 -13.30 -36.61
CA THR A 216 -7.91 -14.35 -36.43
C THR A 216 -6.49 -13.85 -36.72
N ARG A 217 -5.49 -14.59 -36.24
CA ARG A 217 -4.08 -14.26 -36.46
C ARG A 217 -3.71 -14.12 -37.95
N LYS A 218 -4.29 -14.99 -38.79
CA LYS A 218 -4.05 -14.99 -40.23
C LYS A 218 -4.57 -13.70 -40.86
N GLU A 219 -5.79 -13.32 -40.54
CA GLU A 219 -6.43 -12.10 -41.04
C GLU A 219 -5.69 -10.83 -40.56
N LEU A 220 -5.19 -10.81 -39.31
CA LEU A 220 -4.34 -9.73 -38.81
C LEU A 220 -3.04 -9.59 -39.59
N SER A 221 -2.38 -10.71 -39.88
CA SER A 221 -1.14 -10.75 -40.67
C SER A 221 -1.38 -10.22 -42.09
N GLU A 222 -2.50 -10.60 -42.72
CA GLU A 222 -2.89 -10.15 -44.05
C GLU A 222 -3.22 -8.66 -44.09
N ARG A 223 -3.96 -8.13 -43.11
CA ARG A 223 -4.36 -6.72 -43.07
C ARG A 223 -3.22 -5.75 -42.73
N ILE A 224 -2.27 -6.17 -41.90
CA ILE A 224 -1.16 -5.31 -41.44
C ILE A 224 0.08 -5.51 -42.33
N HIS A 225 0.07 -6.51 -43.22
CA HIS A 225 1.19 -6.85 -44.10
C HIS A 225 2.49 -7.16 -43.34
N ILE A 226 2.37 -7.83 -42.19
CA ILE A 226 3.53 -8.31 -41.41
C ILE A 226 3.43 -9.80 -41.15
N SER A 227 4.58 -10.43 -40.92
CA SER A 227 4.65 -11.89 -40.76
C SER A 227 3.82 -12.40 -39.58
N ALA A 228 3.26 -13.59 -39.73
CA ALA A 228 2.43 -14.21 -38.69
C ALA A 228 3.19 -14.46 -37.36
N PRO A 229 4.52 -14.74 -37.35
CA PRO A 229 5.33 -14.71 -36.13
C PRO A 229 5.44 -13.33 -35.49
N SER A 230 5.62 -12.26 -36.28
CA SER A 230 5.66 -10.88 -35.77
C SER A 230 4.35 -10.50 -35.11
N ILE A 231 3.21 -10.84 -35.73
CA ILE A 231 1.87 -10.67 -35.12
C ILE A 231 1.79 -11.41 -33.78
N SER A 232 2.23 -12.66 -33.71
CA SER A 232 2.24 -13.42 -32.44
C SER A 232 3.02 -12.71 -31.35
N TRP A 233 4.17 -12.11 -31.67
CA TRP A 233 4.99 -11.36 -30.71
C TRP A 233 4.30 -10.09 -30.20
N TYR A 234 3.62 -9.36 -31.07
CA TYR A 234 2.84 -8.18 -30.68
C TYR A 234 1.64 -8.58 -29.80
N ILE A 235 0.87 -9.58 -30.26
CA ILE A 235 -0.29 -10.09 -29.53
C ILE A 235 0.10 -10.63 -28.15
N ALA A 236 1.25 -11.30 -28.03
CA ALA A 236 1.71 -11.83 -26.75
C ALA A 236 1.91 -10.72 -25.70
N GLY A 237 2.47 -9.58 -26.09
CA GLY A 237 2.60 -8.43 -25.20
C GLY A 237 1.24 -7.85 -24.79
N LEU A 238 0.37 -7.63 -25.78
CA LEU A 238 -0.98 -7.09 -25.54
C LEU A 238 -1.86 -8.02 -24.69
N ILE A 239 -1.69 -9.34 -24.79
CA ILE A 239 -2.36 -10.31 -23.91
C ILE A 239 -1.73 -10.27 -22.52
N GLY A 240 -0.40 -10.20 -22.41
CA GLY A 240 0.31 -10.11 -21.13
C GLY A 240 -0.11 -8.90 -20.30
N ASP A 241 -0.46 -7.81 -20.99
CA ASP A 241 -0.98 -6.58 -20.40
C ASP A 241 -2.52 -6.55 -20.29
N ASN A 242 -3.21 -7.65 -20.62
CA ASN A 242 -4.67 -7.79 -20.62
C ASN A 242 -5.42 -6.81 -21.53
N ILE A 243 -4.76 -6.18 -22.51
CA ILE A 243 -5.42 -5.30 -23.48
C ILE A 243 -6.32 -6.09 -24.43
N ILE A 244 -5.84 -7.27 -24.82
CA ILE A 244 -6.54 -8.19 -25.71
C ILE A 244 -6.73 -9.51 -24.98
N ARG A 245 -7.90 -10.12 -25.17
CA ARG A 245 -8.15 -11.52 -24.84
C ARG A 245 -8.18 -12.37 -26.10
N LYS A 246 -7.89 -13.66 -25.92
CA LYS A 246 -8.02 -14.67 -26.98
C LYS A 246 -9.04 -15.73 -26.58
N GLU A 247 -9.81 -16.20 -27.55
CA GLU A 247 -10.74 -17.31 -27.40
C GLU A 247 -10.48 -18.34 -28.49
N LYS A 248 -10.44 -19.61 -28.12
CA LYS A 248 -10.30 -20.71 -29.09
C LYS A 248 -11.69 -21.18 -29.50
N LYS A 249 -12.01 -21.12 -30.79
CA LYS A 249 -13.25 -21.67 -31.37
C LYS A 249 -12.86 -22.67 -32.44
N GLY A 250 -13.09 -23.95 -32.16
CA GLY A 250 -12.59 -25.06 -32.98
C GLY A 250 -11.06 -25.05 -33.08
N ASN A 251 -10.53 -25.04 -34.30
CA ASN A 251 -9.09 -25.03 -34.57
C ASN A 251 -8.50 -23.61 -34.72
N ARG A 252 -9.30 -22.55 -34.56
CA ARG A 252 -8.86 -21.17 -34.75
C ARG A 252 -8.90 -20.39 -33.43
N VAL A 253 -7.98 -19.44 -33.33
CA VAL A 253 -7.90 -18.49 -32.20
C VAL A 253 -8.40 -17.14 -32.69
N HIS A 254 -9.34 -16.59 -31.93
CA HIS A 254 -10.02 -15.33 -32.20
C HIS A 254 -9.63 -14.32 -31.12
N TYR A 255 -9.37 -13.07 -31.53
CA TYR A 255 -8.93 -12.01 -30.63
C TYR A 255 -10.00 -10.96 -30.42
N TYR A 256 -10.08 -10.44 -29.19
CA TYR A 256 -11.03 -9.42 -28.81
C TYR A 256 -10.37 -8.43 -27.87
N VAL A 257 -10.71 -7.16 -27.98
CA VAL A 257 -10.34 -6.15 -26.98
C VAL A 257 -11.04 -6.48 -25.64
N SER A 258 -10.31 -6.37 -24.54
CA SER A 258 -10.86 -6.56 -23.19
C SER A 258 -11.97 -5.57 -22.86
N GLU A 259 -13.02 -6.05 -22.21
CA GLU A 259 -14.28 -5.28 -22.05
C GLU A 259 -14.11 -4.01 -21.25
N TYR A 260 -13.24 -4.02 -20.24
CA TYR A 260 -12.96 -2.87 -19.39
C TYR A 260 -12.26 -1.72 -20.13
N LEU A 261 -11.67 -1.97 -21.30
CA LEU A 261 -10.97 -0.96 -22.11
C LEU A 261 -11.83 -0.32 -23.20
N LYS A 262 -13.06 -0.82 -23.43
CA LYS A 262 -13.89 -0.36 -24.56
C LYS A 262 -14.17 1.15 -24.50
N ASN A 263 -14.43 1.68 -23.31
CA ASN A 263 -14.71 3.11 -23.13
C ASN A 263 -13.45 3.97 -23.32
N ASP A 264 -12.31 3.52 -22.79
CA ASP A 264 -11.05 4.27 -22.82
C ASP A 264 -10.43 4.29 -24.22
N LEU A 265 -10.62 3.22 -25.01
CA LEU A 265 -10.17 3.18 -26.41
C LEU A 265 -10.84 4.25 -27.26
N PHE A 266 -12.12 4.53 -27.04
CA PHE A 266 -12.82 5.59 -27.77
C PHE A 266 -12.21 6.96 -27.49
N ASN A 267 -11.81 7.22 -26.25
CA ASN A 267 -11.18 8.49 -25.87
C ASN A 267 -9.79 8.64 -26.50
N ILE A 268 -8.99 7.58 -26.54
CA ILE A 268 -7.62 7.63 -27.08
C ILE A 268 -7.63 7.74 -28.61
N ILE A 269 -8.49 6.97 -29.29
CA ILE A 269 -8.62 7.01 -30.76
C ILE A 269 -9.32 8.31 -31.19
N GLY A 270 -10.32 8.77 -30.42
CA GLY A 270 -11.07 9.99 -30.71
C GLY A 270 -10.31 11.29 -30.43
N ALA A 271 -9.54 11.38 -29.34
CA ALA A 271 -8.82 12.60 -28.97
C ALA A 271 -7.72 13.01 -29.97
N GLU A 272 -7.11 12.05 -30.66
CA GLU A 272 -6.10 12.33 -31.69
C GLU A 272 -6.72 12.78 -33.03
N SER A 273 -8.01 12.54 -33.26
CA SER A 273 -8.74 12.97 -34.47
C SER A 273 -9.07 14.47 -34.47
N THR A 274 -9.05 15.11 -33.30
CA THR A 274 -9.34 16.54 -33.11
C THR A 274 -8.11 17.45 -33.18
N VAL A 275 -6.91 16.89 -33.34
CA VAL A 275 -5.63 17.64 -33.36
C VAL A 275 -4.90 17.49 -34.71
N ALA A 276 -5.53 16.86 -35.70
CA ALA A 276 -5.01 16.73 -37.07
C ALA A 276 -5.67 17.74 -38.02
#